data_AF-A0A423SCB2-F1
#
_entry.id   AF-A0A423SCB2-F1
#
_cell.length_a   1.000
_cell.length_b   1.000
_cell.length_c   1.000
_cell.angle_alpha   90.00
_cell.angle_beta   90.00
_cell.angle_gamma   90.00
#
_symmetry.space_group_name_H-M   'P 1'
#
loop_
_entity.id
_entity.type
_entity.pdbx_description
1 polymer ?
#
loop_
_entity_poly.entity_id
_entity_poly.type
_entity_poly.pdbx_seq_one_letter_code
_entity_poly.pdbx_strand_id
1 'polypeptide(L)'
;MDNQSSEGFIFLATCLHPKSRGRIRLVSDDPRHPPSIDPNYLHHPYDLACMRDAFKWVMRLTRTRAMQELGASVHLPRYDECVRKSGRGGEGGGEDTRALYNEYVSCLVRVGAITGYHPLGTARMGRASDPETVVDPELRVLGTKRLRVADASVMPTHISGTPNSAILVIAEKAADMIKETWNDEKSLAQEKICSSSPDCEEKLLAKLSNAAGFSVTAAPSLTTVVTTTLLVFTTRTLAAS
;
A
#
# COMPACT_ATOMS: atom_id res chain seq x y z
N MET A 1 13.71 32.94 -19.35
CA MET A 1 13.95 32.79 -17.91
C MET A 1 15.24 32.01 -17.73
N ASP A 2 16.39 32.58 -18.11
CA ASP A 2 17.68 31.88 -18.02
C ASP A 2 18.69 32.77 -17.31
N ASN A 3 18.46 33.02 -16.02
CA ASN A 3 19.50 33.55 -15.16
C ASN A 3 20.20 32.39 -14.46
N GLN A 4 21.33 31.94 -15.01
CA GLN A 4 22.16 30.88 -14.41
C GLN A 4 23.01 31.39 -13.23
N SER A 5 22.87 32.67 -12.84
CA SER A 5 23.67 33.26 -11.75
C SER A 5 23.13 32.96 -10.35
N SER A 6 22.08 32.14 -10.22
CA SER A 6 21.44 31.85 -8.94
C SER A 6 21.20 30.36 -8.80
N GLU A 7 21.87 29.75 -7.83
CA GLU A 7 21.60 28.37 -7.43
C GLU A 7 20.29 28.32 -6.63
N GLY A 8 19.52 27.25 -6.81
CA GLY A 8 18.22 27.07 -6.16
C GLY A 8 17.95 25.61 -5.85
N PHE A 9 17.02 25.39 -4.92
CA PHE A 9 16.52 24.07 -4.55
C PHE A 9 15.01 24.16 -4.34
N ILE A 10 14.33 23.02 -4.40
CA ILE A 10 12.88 22.94 -4.28
C ILE A 10 12.53 22.07 -3.08
N PHE A 11 11.62 22.54 -2.24
CA PHE A 11 11.00 21.70 -1.24
C PHE A 11 9.76 21.03 -1.83
N LEU A 12 9.84 19.71 -2.04
CA LEU A 12 8.67 18.90 -2.37
C LEU A 12 8.04 18.40 -1.08
N ALA A 13 6.88 18.97 -0.75
CA ALA A 13 6.07 18.59 0.39
C ALA A 13 4.84 17.82 -0.06
N THR A 14 4.52 16.71 0.63
CA THR A 14 3.38 15.84 0.31
C THR A 14 2.62 15.51 1.58
N CYS A 15 1.30 15.45 1.49
CA CYS A 15 0.48 14.82 2.52
C CYS A 15 0.52 13.30 2.34
N LEU A 16 1.22 12.58 3.23
CA LEU A 16 1.48 11.14 3.08
C LEU A 16 0.24 10.26 3.26
N HIS A 17 -0.76 10.73 4.01
CA HIS A 17 -1.98 9.98 4.31
C HIS A 17 -3.24 10.75 3.90
N PRO A 18 -3.44 10.99 2.59
CA PRO A 18 -4.61 11.74 2.13
C PRO A 18 -5.90 10.98 2.43
N LYS A 19 -6.97 11.73 2.67
CA LYS A 19 -8.33 11.23 2.90
C LYS A 19 -9.18 11.29 1.64
N SER A 20 -8.85 12.11 0.66
CA SER A 20 -9.51 12.06 -0.65
C SER A 20 -9.35 10.70 -1.30
N ARG A 21 -10.36 10.27 -2.04
CA ARG A 21 -10.39 9.01 -2.77
C ARG A 21 -10.87 9.27 -4.19
N GLY A 22 -10.06 8.83 -5.14
CA GLY A 22 -10.36 8.85 -6.56
C GLY A 22 -10.85 7.50 -7.07
N ARG A 23 -11.13 7.45 -8.36
CA ARG A 23 -11.57 6.26 -9.07
C ARG A 23 -10.95 6.20 -10.47
N ILE A 24 -10.70 4.99 -10.93
CA ILE A 24 -10.36 4.67 -12.31
C ILE A 24 -11.41 3.70 -12.83
N ARG A 25 -11.95 3.94 -14.04
CA ARG A 25 -12.99 3.10 -14.63
C ARG A 25 -12.74 2.88 -16.11
N LEU A 26 -13.01 1.66 -16.56
CA LEU A 26 -13.19 1.40 -17.99
C LEU A 26 -14.47 2.10 -18.45
N VAL A 27 -14.44 2.67 -19.65
CA VAL A 27 -15.60 3.31 -20.29
C VAL A 27 -15.97 2.63 -21.62
N SER A 28 -15.22 1.61 -21.99
CA SER A 28 -15.35 0.81 -23.22
C SER A 28 -14.87 -0.61 -22.94
N ASP A 29 -15.27 -1.55 -23.79
CA ASP A 29 -14.79 -2.93 -23.83
C ASP A 29 -13.50 -3.11 -24.66
N ASP A 30 -13.13 -2.14 -25.51
CA ASP A 30 -11.83 -2.11 -26.19
C ASP A 30 -10.71 -1.80 -25.17
N PRO A 31 -9.77 -2.72 -24.91
CA PRO A 31 -8.69 -2.52 -23.92
C PRO A 31 -7.70 -1.40 -24.31
N ARG A 32 -7.75 -0.91 -25.55
CA ARG A 32 -6.92 0.22 -26.03
C ARG A 32 -7.60 1.57 -25.80
N HIS A 33 -8.89 1.58 -25.46
CA HIS A 33 -9.60 2.81 -25.16
C HIS A 33 -9.13 3.35 -23.80
N PRO A 34 -8.72 4.62 -23.70
CA PRO A 34 -8.26 5.19 -22.43
C PRO A 34 -9.32 5.09 -21.32
N PRO A 35 -8.95 4.71 -20.09
CA PRO A 35 -9.89 4.70 -18.98
C PRO A 35 -10.23 6.13 -18.54
N SER A 36 -11.38 6.28 -17.87
CA SER A 36 -11.68 7.49 -17.10
C SER A 36 -10.88 7.48 -15.80
N ILE A 37 -10.06 8.50 -15.58
CA ILE A 37 -9.23 8.64 -14.38
C ILE A 37 -9.65 9.92 -13.66
N ASP A 38 -10.17 9.78 -12.44
CA ASP A 38 -10.47 10.89 -11.56
C ASP A 38 -9.83 10.64 -10.18
N PRO A 39 -8.63 11.18 -9.91
CA PRO A 39 -7.97 11.04 -8.62
C PRO A 39 -8.70 11.76 -7.47
N ASN A 40 -9.61 12.69 -7.79
CA ASN A 40 -10.37 13.50 -6.83
C ASN A 40 -9.48 14.22 -5.80
N TYR A 41 -8.36 14.79 -6.28
CA TYR A 41 -7.37 15.44 -5.41
C TYR A 41 -7.98 16.60 -4.60
N LEU A 42 -7.53 16.74 -3.35
CA LEU A 42 -7.89 17.84 -2.44
C LEU A 42 -9.40 17.97 -2.13
N HIS A 43 -10.22 16.97 -2.48
CA HIS A 43 -11.65 16.96 -2.20
C HIS A 43 -11.95 16.95 -0.70
N HIS A 44 -11.27 16.09 0.06
CA HIS A 44 -11.43 16.05 1.50
C HIS A 44 -10.69 17.23 2.16
N PRO A 45 -11.34 18.02 3.04
CA PRO A 45 -10.75 19.25 3.60
C PRO A 45 -9.46 19.02 4.39
N TYR A 46 -9.29 17.82 4.97
CA TYR A 46 -8.04 17.40 5.61
C TYR A 46 -6.83 17.54 4.69
N ASP A 47 -6.95 17.18 3.41
CA ASP A 47 -5.80 17.11 2.51
C ASP A 47 -5.24 18.51 2.22
N LEU A 48 -6.14 19.47 2.01
CA LEU A 48 -5.76 20.87 1.85
C LEU A 48 -5.16 21.46 3.13
N ALA A 49 -5.71 21.11 4.30
CA ALA A 49 -5.18 21.54 5.59
C ALA A 49 -3.76 20.98 5.82
N CYS A 50 -3.56 19.70 5.54
CA CYS A 50 -2.28 18.99 5.63
C CYS A 50 -1.21 19.66 4.75
N MET A 51 -1.54 19.94 3.49
CA MET A 51 -0.63 20.62 2.55
C MET A 51 -0.31 22.06 2.98
N ARG A 52 -1.29 22.80 3.50
CA ARG A 52 -1.07 24.15 4.05
C ARG A 52 -0.13 24.12 5.26
N ASP A 53 -0.26 23.12 6.12
CA ASP A 53 0.60 23.00 7.30
C ASP A 53 2.02 22.60 6.90
N ALA A 54 2.18 21.75 5.87
CA ALA A 54 3.47 21.46 5.27
C ALA A 54 4.12 22.71 4.65
N PHE A 55 3.35 23.53 3.94
CA PHE A 55 3.82 24.81 3.40
C PHE A 55 4.30 25.75 4.52
N LYS A 56 3.53 25.91 5.61
CA LYS A 56 3.95 26.70 6.79
C LYS A 56 5.22 26.15 7.43
N TRP A 57 5.38 24.82 7.44
CA TRP A 57 6.60 24.20 7.94
C TRP A 57 7.82 24.56 7.08
N VAL A 58 7.70 24.48 5.76
CA VAL A 58 8.76 24.92 4.82
C VAL A 58 9.11 26.40 5.02
N MET A 59 8.11 27.28 5.15
CA MET A 59 8.34 28.71 5.43
C MET A 59 9.05 28.97 6.76
N ARG A 60 8.87 28.10 7.76
CA ARG A 60 9.61 28.19 9.04
C ARG A 60 11.03 27.67 8.87
N LEU A 61 11.21 26.56 8.15
CA LEU A 61 12.52 25.97 7.87
C LEU A 61 13.43 26.99 7.17
N THR A 62 12.91 27.71 6.17
CA THR A 62 13.70 28.71 5.43
C THR A 62 14.14 29.90 6.29
N ARG A 63 13.45 30.19 7.40
CA ARG A 63 13.79 31.24 8.37
C ARG A 63 14.77 30.78 9.45
N THR A 64 15.16 29.51 9.46
CA THR A 64 16.17 29.02 10.40
C THR A 64 17.53 29.64 10.09
N ARG A 65 18.37 29.76 11.13
CA ARG A 65 19.72 30.33 11.00
C ARG A 65 20.53 29.66 9.90
N ALA A 66 20.55 28.33 9.86
CA ALA A 66 21.30 27.57 8.85
C ALA A 66 20.86 27.90 7.41
N MET A 67 19.56 28.04 7.17
CA MET A 67 19.05 28.41 5.85
C MET A 67 19.32 29.89 5.52
N GLN A 68 19.22 30.79 6.50
CA GLN A 68 19.51 32.21 6.32
C GLN A 68 21.01 32.47 6.07
N GLU A 69 21.91 31.70 6.70
CA GLU A 69 23.36 31.75 6.44
C GLU A 69 23.70 31.32 5.00
N LEU A 70 22.87 30.48 4.37
CA LEU A 70 22.97 30.14 2.94
C LEU A 70 22.37 31.22 2.01
N GLY A 71 21.84 32.31 2.56
CA GLY A 71 21.12 33.33 1.79
C GLY A 71 19.79 32.83 1.21
N ALA A 72 19.23 31.75 1.76
CA ALA A 72 18.01 31.16 1.24
C ALA A 72 16.82 32.12 1.39
N SER A 73 16.21 32.47 0.26
CA SER A 73 14.98 33.24 0.18
C SER A 73 13.90 32.41 -0.48
N VAL A 74 12.66 32.53 -0.01
CA VAL A 74 11.55 31.78 -0.59
C VAL A 74 11.08 32.48 -1.85
N HIS A 75 11.19 31.80 -2.97
CA HIS A 75 10.51 32.18 -4.20
C HIS A 75 9.10 31.59 -4.19
N LEU A 76 8.09 32.41 -3.89
CA LEU A 76 6.70 32.00 -4.02
C LEU A 76 6.15 32.40 -5.40
N PRO A 77 5.54 31.47 -6.15
CA PRO A 77 4.87 31.83 -7.38
C PRO A 77 3.75 32.82 -7.06
N ARG A 78 3.68 33.91 -7.82
CA ARG A 78 2.58 34.87 -7.76
C ARG A 78 1.57 34.51 -8.84
N TYR A 79 0.50 33.84 -8.45
CA TYR A 79 -0.67 33.66 -9.31
C TYR A 79 -1.66 34.79 -9.06
N ASP A 80 -1.96 35.59 -10.10
CA ASP A 80 -2.87 36.74 -10.00
C ASP A 80 -4.24 36.36 -9.44
N GLU A 81 -4.75 35.18 -9.81
CA GLU A 81 -6.01 34.66 -9.27
C GLU A 81 -5.96 34.48 -7.75
N CYS A 82 -4.85 33.95 -7.22
CA CYS A 82 -4.70 33.75 -5.79
C CYS A 82 -4.57 35.07 -5.04
N VAL A 83 -3.80 36.02 -5.58
CA VAL A 83 -3.67 37.38 -5.01
C VAL A 83 -5.03 38.09 -4.99
N ARG A 84 -5.79 38.00 -6.08
CA ARG A 84 -7.13 38.60 -6.18
C ARG A 84 -8.10 37.98 -5.17
N LYS A 85 -8.06 36.66 -5.00
CA LYS A 85 -8.93 35.92 -4.05
C LYS A 85 -8.61 36.25 -2.59
N SER A 86 -7.33 36.39 -2.23
CA SER A 86 -6.92 36.69 -0.85
C SER A 86 -6.83 38.19 -0.55
N GLY A 87 -7.01 39.07 -1.54
CA GLY A 87 -6.89 40.53 -1.39
C GLY A 87 -5.47 41.05 -1.13
N ARG A 88 -4.49 40.17 -0.85
CA ARG A 88 -3.07 40.45 -0.64
C ARG A 88 -2.23 39.22 -0.99
N GLY A 89 -1.02 39.41 -1.52
CA GLY A 89 -0.08 38.33 -1.87
C GLY A 89 0.58 37.61 -0.68
N GLY A 90 -0.12 37.46 0.44
CA GLY A 90 0.38 36.79 1.65
C GLY A 90 1.15 37.69 2.65
N GLU A 91 1.08 39.02 2.53
CA GLU A 91 1.79 39.96 3.41
C GLU A 91 0.86 40.70 4.40
N GLY A 92 1.21 40.63 5.70
CA GLY A 92 0.69 41.48 6.79
C GLY A 92 0.60 40.76 8.15
N GLY A 93 0.27 41.49 9.23
CA GLY A 93 0.08 40.96 10.59
C GLY A 93 -1.36 41.12 11.09
N GLY A 94 -1.82 40.25 12.00
CA GLY A 94 -3.19 40.22 12.55
C GLY A 94 -3.96 38.91 12.29
N GLU A 95 -5.12 38.73 12.93
CA GLU A 95 -5.96 37.53 12.79
C GLU A 95 -6.63 37.45 11.42
N ASP A 96 -7.23 38.55 10.95
CA ASP A 96 -7.73 38.70 9.58
C ASP A 96 -6.64 38.40 8.55
N THR A 97 -5.42 38.86 8.83
CA THR A 97 -4.28 38.60 7.95
C THR A 97 -3.88 37.13 7.91
N ARG A 98 -4.03 36.41 9.01
CA ARG A 98 -3.77 34.95 9.05
C ARG A 98 -4.83 34.17 8.26
N ALA A 99 -6.09 34.60 8.28
CA ALA A 99 -7.14 34.03 7.45
C ALA A 99 -6.87 34.26 5.95
N LEU A 100 -6.55 35.50 5.56
CA LEU A 100 -6.18 35.84 4.18
C LEU A 100 -4.92 35.10 3.70
N TYR A 101 -3.92 34.95 4.57
CA TYR A 101 -2.72 34.15 4.29
C TYR A 101 -3.06 32.67 4.06
N ASN A 102 -3.92 32.08 4.90
CA ASN A 102 -4.34 30.70 4.71
C ASN A 102 -5.09 30.51 3.39
N GLU A 103 -5.95 31.44 3.00
CA GLU A 103 -6.68 31.37 1.72
C GLU A 103 -5.73 31.50 0.52
N TYR A 104 -4.75 32.41 0.60
CA TYR A 104 -3.69 32.53 -0.40
C TYR A 104 -2.93 31.22 -0.57
N VAL A 105 -2.44 30.63 0.53
CA VAL A 105 -1.71 29.35 0.50
C VAL A 105 -2.60 28.22 -0.01
N SER A 106 -3.88 28.17 0.39
CA SER A 106 -4.82 27.18 -0.11
C SER A 106 -5.05 27.30 -1.62
N CYS A 107 -5.09 28.52 -2.16
CA CYS A 107 -5.12 28.74 -3.61
C CYS A 107 -3.82 28.27 -4.28
N LEU A 108 -2.64 28.60 -3.72
CA LEU A 108 -1.36 28.12 -4.24
C LEU A 108 -1.30 26.60 -4.30
N VAL A 109 -1.78 25.90 -3.26
CA VAL A 109 -1.85 24.44 -3.25
C VAL A 109 -2.79 23.92 -4.33
N ARG A 110 -3.99 24.50 -4.49
CA ARG A 110 -4.94 24.05 -5.51
C ARG A 110 -4.43 24.22 -6.94
N VAL A 111 -3.68 25.29 -7.21
CA VAL A 111 -3.17 25.60 -8.55
C VAL A 111 -1.83 24.91 -8.82
N GLY A 112 -0.95 24.84 -7.82
CA GLY A 112 0.43 24.40 -7.98
C GLY A 112 0.74 22.98 -7.49
N ALA A 113 -0.19 22.30 -6.82
CA ALA A 113 0.04 20.91 -6.42
C ALA A 113 0.13 19.99 -7.63
N ILE A 114 1.06 19.05 -7.55
CA ILE A 114 1.27 18.00 -8.54
C ILE A 114 1.07 16.63 -7.88
N THR A 115 0.82 15.62 -8.70
CA THR A 115 0.75 14.24 -8.20
C THR A 115 2.11 13.78 -7.69
N GLY A 116 2.11 13.04 -6.59
CA GLY A 116 3.30 12.33 -6.09
C GLY A 116 3.63 11.07 -6.89
N TYR A 117 2.86 10.75 -7.94
CA TYR A 117 3.03 9.56 -8.79
C TYR A 117 3.02 8.22 -8.02
N HIS A 118 2.28 8.17 -6.89
CA HIS A 118 2.14 6.96 -6.06
C HIS A 118 0.68 6.47 -6.00
N PRO A 119 0.02 6.15 -7.14
CA PRO A 119 -1.33 5.59 -7.12
C PRO A 119 -1.33 4.19 -6.50
N LEU A 120 -2.33 3.89 -5.67
CA LEU A 120 -2.47 2.62 -4.97
C LEU A 120 -3.94 2.38 -4.57
N GLY A 121 -4.27 1.16 -4.16
CA GLY A 121 -5.55 0.83 -3.53
C GLY A 121 -6.76 0.65 -4.45
N THR A 122 -6.56 0.51 -5.76
CA THR A 122 -7.64 0.31 -6.74
C THR A 122 -8.22 -1.12 -6.74
N ALA A 123 -7.50 -2.10 -6.20
CA ALA A 123 -7.93 -3.48 -5.99
C ALA A 123 -7.70 -3.88 -4.52
N ARG A 124 -8.21 -3.04 -3.61
CA ARG A 124 -7.94 -3.07 -2.17
C ARG A 124 -8.07 -4.46 -1.54
N MET A 125 -7.03 -4.84 -0.80
CA MET A 125 -7.03 -6.01 0.08
C MET A 125 -7.83 -5.74 1.35
N GLY A 126 -8.63 -6.71 1.81
CA GLY A 126 -9.49 -6.51 2.96
C GLY A 126 -10.27 -7.75 3.38
N ARG A 127 -11.29 -7.52 4.23
CA ARG A 127 -12.23 -8.57 4.64
C ARG A 127 -13.24 -8.80 3.53
N ALA A 128 -13.59 -10.06 3.27
CA ALA A 128 -14.61 -10.41 2.26
C ALA A 128 -16.00 -9.81 2.52
N SER A 129 -16.30 -9.41 3.76
CA SER A 129 -17.54 -8.72 4.12
C SER A 129 -17.52 -7.21 3.89
N ASP A 130 -16.37 -6.60 3.62
CA ASP A 130 -16.26 -5.18 3.29
C ASP A 130 -16.53 -5.01 1.77
N PRO A 131 -17.56 -4.22 1.38
CA PRO A 131 -17.95 -4.06 -0.02
C PRO A 131 -16.88 -3.38 -0.89
N GLU A 132 -15.90 -2.70 -0.30
CA GLU A 132 -14.79 -2.07 -1.02
C GLU A 132 -13.58 -3.02 -1.19
N THR A 133 -13.66 -4.25 -0.69
CA THR A 133 -12.60 -5.26 -0.84
C THR A 133 -12.67 -5.91 -2.21
N VAL A 134 -11.52 -6.01 -2.89
CA VAL A 134 -11.38 -6.70 -4.19
C VAL A 134 -10.58 -8.00 -4.04
N VAL A 135 -9.57 -8.01 -3.18
CA VAL A 135 -8.76 -9.20 -2.91
C VAL A 135 -8.76 -9.57 -1.43
N ASP A 136 -8.64 -10.86 -1.14
CA ASP A 136 -8.47 -11.35 0.23
C ASP A 136 -7.02 -11.16 0.74
N PRO A 137 -6.71 -11.48 2.01
CA PRO A 137 -5.35 -11.38 2.55
C PRO A 137 -4.30 -12.26 1.88
N GLU A 138 -4.71 -13.23 1.05
CA GLU A 138 -3.82 -14.07 0.23
C GLU A 138 -3.73 -13.55 -1.22
N LEU A 139 -4.21 -12.31 -1.45
CA LEU A 139 -4.22 -11.59 -2.71
C LEU A 139 -5.11 -12.22 -3.79
N ARG A 140 -6.05 -13.09 -3.41
CA ARG A 140 -6.95 -13.77 -4.33
C ARG A 140 -8.14 -12.87 -4.64
N VAL A 141 -8.48 -12.75 -5.92
CA VAL A 141 -9.60 -11.92 -6.36
C VAL A 141 -10.91 -12.58 -5.95
N LEU A 142 -11.72 -11.85 -5.17
CA LEU A 142 -12.98 -12.36 -4.64
C LEU A 142 -13.93 -12.77 -5.77
N GLY A 143 -14.64 -13.89 -5.57
CA GLY A 143 -15.59 -14.44 -6.56
C GLY A 143 -14.95 -15.13 -7.76
N THR A 144 -13.62 -15.19 -7.84
CA THR A 144 -12.88 -15.87 -8.91
C THR A 144 -12.00 -17.00 -8.36
N LYS A 145 -11.51 -17.86 -9.25
CA LYS A 145 -10.56 -18.92 -8.91
C LYS A 145 -9.27 -18.72 -9.69
N ARG A 146 -8.13 -19.07 -9.08
CA ARG A 146 -6.80 -19.04 -9.72
C ARG A 146 -6.40 -17.66 -10.29
N LEU A 147 -6.86 -16.58 -9.66
CA LEU A 147 -6.51 -15.22 -10.02
C LEU A 147 -6.07 -14.44 -8.78
N ARG A 148 -4.95 -13.73 -8.90
CA ARG A 148 -4.41 -12.85 -7.86
C ARG A 148 -3.97 -11.52 -8.44
N VAL A 149 -3.89 -10.50 -7.60
CA VAL A 149 -3.31 -9.19 -7.92
C VAL A 149 -2.17 -8.92 -6.94
N ALA A 150 -0.99 -8.54 -7.43
CA ALA A 150 0.21 -8.44 -6.61
C ALA A 150 1.02 -7.18 -6.92
N ASP A 151 0.40 -6.01 -6.75
CA ASP A 151 1.03 -4.70 -6.93
C ASP A 151 0.48 -3.67 -5.93
N ALA A 152 0.75 -2.38 -6.14
CA ALA A 152 0.26 -1.31 -5.27
C ALA A 152 -1.28 -1.22 -5.17
N SER A 153 -2.01 -1.75 -6.15
CA SER A 153 -3.48 -1.70 -6.15
C SER A 153 -4.09 -2.44 -4.96
N VAL A 154 -3.39 -3.42 -4.40
CA VAL A 154 -3.90 -4.19 -3.25
C VAL A 154 -3.72 -3.46 -1.91
N MET A 155 -2.91 -2.41 -1.86
CA MET A 155 -2.64 -1.69 -0.62
C MET A 155 -3.92 -1.05 -0.05
N PRO A 156 -4.32 -1.35 1.20
CA PRO A 156 -5.58 -0.84 1.75
C PRO A 156 -5.54 0.63 2.13
N THR A 157 -4.35 1.16 2.40
CA THR A 157 -4.11 2.56 2.76
C THR A 157 -2.77 3.02 2.20
N HIS A 158 -2.57 4.33 2.14
CA HIS A 158 -1.24 4.88 1.84
C HIS A 158 -0.23 4.52 2.93
N ILE A 159 1.05 4.53 2.55
CA ILE A 159 2.17 4.35 3.46
C ILE A 159 2.95 5.66 3.62
N SER A 160 3.69 5.79 4.70
CA SER A 160 4.63 6.90 4.89
C SER A 160 5.93 6.63 4.13
N GLY A 161 5.99 7.02 2.86
CA GLY A 161 7.21 6.92 2.05
C GLY A 161 6.93 6.55 0.59
N THR A 162 8.00 6.26 -0.15
CA THR A 162 7.91 5.79 -1.54
C THR A 162 7.43 4.34 -1.56
N PRO A 163 6.41 3.99 -2.37
CA PRO A 163 5.80 2.66 -2.34
C PRO A 163 6.67 1.57 -2.98
N ASN A 164 7.75 1.92 -3.69
CA ASN A 164 8.57 0.97 -4.44
C ASN A 164 9.01 -0.25 -3.61
N SER A 165 9.57 -0.02 -2.42
CA SER A 165 10.00 -1.11 -1.54
C SER A 165 8.83 -1.95 -1.03
N ALA A 166 7.70 -1.32 -0.72
CA ALA A 166 6.49 -2.03 -0.30
C ALA A 166 5.92 -2.89 -1.44
N ILE A 167 5.94 -2.41 -2.68
CA ILE A 167 5.52 -3.17 -3.86
C ILE A 167 6.41 -4.40 -4.07
N LEU A 168 7.73 -4.24 -3.95
CA LEU A 168 8.67 -5.36 -4.05
C LEU A 168 8.37 -6.44 -3.00
N VAL A 169 8.13 -6.04 -1.74
CA VAL A 169 7.79 -7.00 -0.68
C VAL A 169 6.43 -7.65 -0.90
N ILE A 170 5.43 -6.93 -1.43
CA ILE A 170 4.15 -7.52 -1.83
C ILE A 170 4.37 -8.59 -2.91
N ALA A 171 5.20 -8.30 -3.92
CA ALA A 171 5.50 -9.24 -4.99
C ALA A 171 6.24 -10.49 -4.48
N GLU A 172 7.24 -10.31 -3.61
CA GLU A 172 7.95 -11.42 -2.96
C GLU A 172 6.99 -12.29 -2.15
N LYS A 173 6.14 -11.67 -1.32
CA LYS A 173 5.16 -12.41 -0.53
C LYS A 173 4.13 -13.12 -1.41
N ALA A 174 3.70 -12.51 -2.50
CA ALA A 174 2.80 -13.14 -3.46
C ALA A 174 3.44 -14.37 -4.10
N ALA A 175 4.73 -14.33 -4.44
CA ALA A 175 5.47 -15.46 -5.00
C ALA A 175 5.50 -16.65 -4.02
N ASP A 176 5.74 -16.40 -2.74
CA ASP A 176 5.70 -17.45 -1.72
C ASP A 176 4.30 -18.05 -1.58
N MET A 177 3.26 -17.21 -1.47
CA MET A 177 1.89 -17.70 -1.36
C MET A 177 1.44 -18.48 -2.61
N ILE A 178 1.97 -18.17 -3.80
CA ILE A 178 1.70 -18.91 -5.04
C ILE A 178 2.38 -20.28 -5.00
N LYS A 179 3.64 -20.34 -4.56
CA LYS A 179 4.38 -21.61 -4.39
C LYS A 179 3.71 -22.52 -3.38
N GLU A 180 3.28 -21.98 -2.25
CA GLU A 180 2.54 -22.71 -1.21
C GLU A 180 1.27 -23.33 -1.80
N THR A 181 0.42 -22.52 -2.44
CA THR A 181 -0.83 -23.02 -3.06
C THR A 181 -0.55 -24.09 -4.13
N TRP A 182 0.49 -23.93 -4.94
CA TRP A 182 0.87 -24.91 -5.95
C TRP A 182 1.29 -26.26 -5.33
N ASN A 183 2.09 -26.22 -4.27
CA ASN A 183 2.54 -27.42 -3.58
C ASN A 183 1.40 -28.14 -2.86
N ASP A 184 0.46 -27.39 -2.28
CA ASP A 184 -0.74 -27.96 -1.64
C ASP A 184 -1.63 -28.66 -2.67
N GLU A 185 -1.89 -28.02 -3.82
CA GLU A 185 -2.65 -28.63 -4.92
C GLU A 185 -1.99 -29.92 -5.43
N LYS A 186 -0.66 -29.93 -5.55
CA LYS A 186 0.10 -31.12 -5.93
C LYS A 186 -0.01 -32.24 -4.89
N SER A 187 0.07 -31.90 -3.61
CA SER A 187 -0.05 -32.86 -2.50
C SER A 187 -1.44 -33.48 -2.48
N LEU A 188 -2.49 -32.67 -2.59
CA LEU A 188 -3.89 -33.14 -2.65
C LEU A 188 -4.17 -34.01 -3.89
N ALA A 189 -3.59 -33.66 -5.04
CA ALA A 189 -3.69 -34.48 -6.24
C ALA A 189 -3.01 -35.84 -6.05
N GLN A 190 -1.82 -35.86 -5.42
CA GLN A 190 -1.07 -37.08 -5.14
C GLN A 190 -1.79 -37.96 -4.13
N GLU A 191 -2.36 -37.39 -3.07
CA GLU A 191 -3.20 -38.11 -2.09
C GLU A 191 -4.42 -38.73 -2.75
N LYS A 192 -5.13 -37.99 -3.62
CA LYS A 192 -6.27 -38.55 -4.37
C LYS A 192 -5.87 -39.72 -5.26
N ILE A 193 -4.75 -39.61 -5.97
CA ILE A 193 -4.20 -40.72 -6.77
C ILE A 193 -3.89 -41.91 -5.86
N CYS A 194 -3.23 -41.70 -4.72
CA CYS A 194 -2.87 -42.79 -3.83
C CYS A 194 -4.05 -43.41 -3.09
N SER A 195 -5.09 -42.65 -2.74
CA SER A 195 -6.32 -43.18 -2.12
C SER A 195 -7.10 -44.14 -3.04
N SER A 196 -6.78 -44.15 -4.34
CA SER A 196 -7.37 -45.06 -5.33
C SER A 196 -6.52 -46.31 -5.60
N SER A 197 -5.35 -46.45 -4.96
CA SER A 197 -4.43 -47.58 -5.15
C SER A 197 -3.75 -48.00 -3.83
N PRO A 198 -4.01 -49.23 -3.31
CA PRO A 198 -3.51 -49.67 -2.01
C PRO A 198 -1.97 -49.64 -1.89
N ASP A 199 -1.24 -49.88 -2.98
CA ASP A 199 0.23 -49.89 -2.99
C ASP A 199 0.86 -48.49 -3.01
N CYS A 200 0.06 -47.44 -3.30
CA CYS A 200 0.53 -46.06 -3.39
C CYS A 200 0.58 -45.39 -2.03
N GLU A 201 -0.37 -45.70 -1.15
CA GLU A 201 -0.50 -45.12 0.19
C GLU A 201 0.74 -45.44 1.05
N GLU A 202 1.21 -46.69 1.03
CA GLU A 202 2.42 -47.14 1.73
C GLU A 202 3.69 -46.39 1.24
N LYS A 203 3.79 -46.17 -0.08
CA LYS A 203 4.91 -45.45 -0.71
C LYS A 203 4.88 -43.94 -0.44
N LEU A 204 3.70 -43.36 -0.28
CA LEU A 204 3.53 -41.94 0.01
C LEU A 204 3.87 -41.62 1.47
N LEU A 205 3.39 -42.45 2.40
CA LEU A 205 3.71 -42.35 3.83
C LEU A 205 5.23 -42.47 4.08
N ALA A 206 5.91 -43.36 3.37
CA ALA A 206 7.38 -43.48 3.42
C ALA A 206 8.11 -42.22 2.92
N LYS A 207 7.57 -41.51 1.92
CA LYS A 207 8.16 -40.25 1.40
C LYS A 207 7.90 -39.06 2.31
N LEU A 208 6.71 -38.93 2.89
CA LEU A 208 6.37 -37.85 3.82
C LEU A 208 7.16 -37.96 5.14
N SER A 209 7.35 -39.18 5.66
CA SER A 209 8.19 -39.46 6.83
C SER A 209 9.66 -39.01 6.61
N ASN A 210 10.20 -39.24 5.41
CA ASN A 210 11.55 -38.80 5.05
C ASN A 210 11.67 -37.28 4.84
N ALA A 211 10.62 -36.61 4.35
CA ALA A 211 10.62 -35.16 4.14
C ALA A 211 10.48 -34.36 5.46
N ALA A 212 9.80 -34.93 6.47
CA ALA A 212 9.59 -34.32 7.79
C ALA A 212 10.67 -34.68 8.83
N GLY A 213 11.63 -35.55 8.51
CA GLY A 213 12.68 -35.97 9.44
C GLY A 213 12.19 -36.80 10.64
N PHE A 214 10.99 -37.38 10.57
CA PHE A 214 10.40 -38.21 11.63
C PHE A 214 9.96 -39.57 11.09
N SER A 215 10.40 -40.63 11.77
CA SER A 215 9.94 -42.01 11.53
C SER A 215 8.54 -42.20 12.08
N VAL A 216 7.57 -42.52 11.19
CA VAL A 216 6.24 -42.99 11.60
C VAL A 216 6.27 -44.51 11.53
N THR A 217 6.40 -45.17 12.68
CA THR A 217 6.23 -46.62 12.78
C THR A 217 4.74 -46.94 12.76
N ALA A 218 4.30 -47.66 11.72
CA ALA A 218 2.96 -48.23 11.64
C ALA A 218 2.73 -49.21 12.81
N ALA A 219 1.66 -49.00 13.57
CA ALA A 219 1.15 -49.99 14.51
C ALA A 219 0.04 -50.82 13.83
N PRO A 220 0.01 -52.15 14.00
CA PRO A 220 -0.96 -52.99 13.31
C PRO A 220 -2.30 -53.09 14.06
N SER A 221 -3.33 -53.37 13.25
CA SER A 221 -4.67 -53.88 13.55
C SER A 221 -5.81 -52.88 13.84
N LEU A 222 -6.86 -53.04 13.02
CA LEU A 222 -8.15 -52.38 13.08
C LEU A 222 -8.93 -52.79 14.34
N THR A 223 -9.35 -51.83 15.17
CA THR A 223 -10.73 -51.74 15.67
C THR A 223 -10.96 -50.38 16.36
N THR A 224 -11.95 -49.62 15.85
CA THR A 224 -12.79 -48.62 16.53
C THR A 224 -12.16 -47.73 17.62
N VAL A 225 -12.04 -46.41 17.38
CA VAL A 225 -12.62 -45.35 18.22
C VAL A 225 -12.61 -44.02 17.45
N VAL A 226 -13.77 -43.37 17.49
CA VAL A 226 -14.15 -42.06 16.95
C VAL A 226 -13.49 -40.93 17.74
N THR A 227 -13.47 -39.72 17.15
CA THR A 227 -13.34 -38.39 17.77
C THR A 227 -11.95 -37.86 18.17
N THR A 228 -11.58 -36.76 17.50
CA THR A 228 -10.89 -35.57 18.02
C THR A 228 -9.53 -35.76 18.68
N THR A 229 -8.46 -35.48 17.93
CA THR A 229 -7.18 -35.07 18.54
C THR A 229 -6.78 -33.70 18.03
N LEU A 230 -7.13 -32.72 18.87
CA LEU A 230 -6.52 -31.41 19.01
C LEU A 230 -4.99 -31.54 18.96
N LEU A 231 -4.33 -30.91 17.99
CA LEU A 231 -2.88 -30.74 17.96
C LEU A 231 -2.46 -29.82 19.13
N VAL A 232 -2.18 -30.41 20.29
CA VAL A 232 -1.50 -29.74 21.39
C VAL A 232 0.00 -29.82 21.11
N PHE A 233 0.59 -28.72 20.63
CA PHE A 233 2.03 -28.56 20.58
C PHE A 233 2.54 -28.24 21.99
N THR A 234 3.20 -29.19 22.64
CA THR A 234 4.04 -28.90 23.81
C THR A 234 5.45 -28.60 23.34
N THR A 235 5.86 -27.33 23.43
CA THR A 235 7.27 -26.94 23.28
C THR A 235 8.03 -27.44 24.52
N ARG A 236 8.91 -28.42 24.36
CA ARG A 236 9.92 -28.73 25.37
C ARG A 236 10.90 -27.56 25.44
N THR A 237 10.87 -26.87 26.57
CA THR A 237 11.93 -26.01 27.09
C THR A 237 13.24 -26.80 27.17
N LEU A 238 14.28 -26.32 26.48
CA LEU A 238 15.66 -26.76 26.70
C LEU A 238 16.17 -26.11 27.98
N ALA A 239 16.47 -26.93 28.98
CA ALA A 239 17.28 -26.57 30.13
C ALA A 239 18.60 -27.36 30.07
N ALA A 240 19.69 -26.59 30.11
CA ALA A 240 21.04 -26.86 30.62
C ALA A 240 21.70 -28.22 30.38
N SER A 241 22.85 -28.15 29.70
CA SER A 241 24.13 -28.63 30.24
C SER A 241 25.24 -27.67 29.79
#